data_AF-A0A2S0XR13-F1
#
_entry.id   AF-A0A2S0XR13-F1
#
_cell.length_a   1.000
_cell.length_b   1.000
_cell.length_c   1.000
_cell.angle_alpha   90.00
_cell.angle_beta   90.00
_cell.angle_gamma   90.00
#
_symmetry.space_group_name_H-M   'P 1'
#
loop_
_entity.id
_entity.type
_entity.pdbx_description
1 polymer ?
#
loop_
_entity_poly.entity_id
_entity_poly.type
_entity_poly.pdbx_seq_one_letter_code
_entity_poly.pdbx_strand_id
1 'polypeptide(L)' 'MVATITKLPSSRTSYYSVRKSGRGWALWLVTPSGYGKDIKTKLALYPDRASAIFHGEQAAASRQLPLRTSGERP' A
#
# COMPACT_ATOMS: atom_id res chain seq x y z
N MET A 1 -8.26 -40.32 -9.63
CA MET A 1 -9.01 -39.21 -8.97
C MET A 1 -8.23 -37.93 -9.20
N VAL A 2 -8.82 -36.92 -9.83
CA VAL A 2 -8.19 -35.60 -10.03
C VAL A 2 -8.75 -34.68 -8.96
N ALA A 3 -7.91 -34.24 -8.02
CA ALA A 3 -8.29 -33.24 -7.03
C ALA A 3 -8.32 -31.86 -7.71
N THR A 4 -9.51 -31.26 -7.81
CA THR A 4 -9.65 -29.86 -8.24
C THR A 4 -9.10 -28.97 -7.14
N ILE A 5 -7.87 -28.49 -7.29
CA ILE A 5 -7.27 -27.52 -6.37
C ILE A 5 -7.94 -26.17 -6.62
N THR A 6 -8.97 -25.86 -5.85
CA THR A 6 -9.55 -24.52 -5.83
C THR A 6 -8.53 -23.57 -5.19
N LYS A 7 -7.80 -22.81 -6.01
CA LYS A 7 -6.96 -21.70 -5.50
C LYS A 7 -7.88 -20.70 -4.81
N LEU A 8 -7.83 -20.66 -3.49
CA LEU A 8 -8.44 -19.57 -2.72
C LEU A 8 -7.87 -18.25 -3.24
N PRO A 9 -8.69 -17.19 -3.39
CA PRO A 9 -8.17 -15.88 -3.75
C PRO A 9 -7.11 -15.51 -2.72
N SER A 10 -5.86 -15.37 -3.15
CA SER A 10 -4.77 -14.94 -2.27
C SER A 10 -5.22 -13.64 -1.62
N SER A 11 -5.33 -13.62 -0.29
CA SER A 11 -5.61 -12.38 0.43
C SER A 11 -4.57 -11.35 -0.01
N ARG A 12 -5.01 -10.34 -0.76
CA ARG A 12 -4.09 -9.29 -1.22
C ARG A 12 -3.65 -8.54 0.03
N THR A 13 -2.37 -8.63 0.37
CA THR A 13 -1.80 -8.01 1.56
C THR A 13 -1.97 -6.49 1.49
N SER A 14 -2.38 -5.89 2.61
CA SER A 14 -2.38 -4.44 2.77
C SER A 14 -0.99 -3.89 2.55
N TYR A 15 -0.88 -2.67 2.01
CA TYR A 15 0.41 -2.07 1.70
C TYR A 15 0.37 -0.57 1.93
N TYR A 16 1.53 -0.02 2.28
CA TYR A 16 1.72 1.43 2.34
C TYR A 16 1.96 1.96 0.93
N SER A 17 1.47 3.16 0.63
CA SER A 17 1.83 3.85 -0.60
C SER A 17 2.05 5.34 -0.43
N VAL A 18 3.09 5.84 -1.06
CA VAL A 18 3.40 7.27 -1.09
C VAL A 18 2.96 7.83 -2.43
N ARG A 19 2.08 8.83 -2.41
CA ARG A 19 1.50 9.44 -3.61
C ARG A 19 1.33 10.94 -3.42
N LYS A 20 1.46 11.71 -4.51
CA LYS A 20 1.19 13.16 -4.50
C LYS A 20 -0.28 13.42 -4.13
N SER A 21 -0.51 14.37 -3.23
CA SER A 21 -1.83 14.78 -2.75
C SER A 21 -1.85 16.30 -2.58
N GLY A 22 -2.47 17.00 -3.53
CA GLY A 22 -2.42 18.46 -3.60
C GLY A 22 -0.99 18.98 -3.77
N ARG A 23 -0.57 19.87 -2.87
CA ARG A 23 0.78 20.47 -2.86
C ARG A 23 1.83 19.59 -2.17
N GLY A 24 1.45 18.47 -1.56
CA GLY A 24 2.36 17.60 -0.80
C GLY A 24 2.34 16.13 -1.23
N TRP A 25 2.98 15.29 -0.43
CA TRP A 25 3.11 13.85 -0.57
C TRP A 25 2.44 13.14 0.60
N ALA A 26 1.44 12.33 0.30
CA ALA A 26 0.68 11.62 1.30
C ALA A 26 1.10 10.16 1.41
N LEU A 27 1.22 9.69 2.65
CA LEU A 27 1.33 8.28 2.98
C LEU A 27 -0.08 7.70 3.14
N TRP A 28 -0.37 6.66 2.39
CA TRP A 28 -1.65 5.96 2.38
C TRP A 28 -1.45 4.52 2.83
N LEU A 29 -2.31 4.02 3.71
CA LEU A 29 -2.51 2.58 3.89
C LEU A 29 -3.57 2.11 2.91
N VAL A 30 -3.21 1.16 2.06
CA VAL A 30 -4.12 0.57 1.07
C VAL A 30 -4.48 -0.83 1.52
N THR A 31 -5.76 -1.07 1.75
CA THR A 31 -6.33 -2.38 2.08
C THR A 31 -7.14 -2.87 0.89
N PRO A 32 -6.67 -3.91 0.17
CA PRO A 32 -7.38 -4.49 -0.94
C PRO A 32 -8.71 -5.13 -0.48
N SER A 33 -9.82 -4.68 -1.06
CA SER A 33 -11.16 -5.11 -0.64
C SER A 33 -11.56 -6.49 -1.19
N GLY A 34 -10.86 -7.00 -2.21
CA GLY A 34 -11.14 -8.30 -2.86
C GLY A 34 -12.40 -8.31 -3.73
N TYR A 35 -13.43 -7.54 -3.37
CA TYR A 35 -14.74 -7.48 -4.04
C TYR A 35 -15.11 -6.06 -4.51
N GLY A 36 -14.15 -5.14 -4.61
CA GLY A 36 -14.42 -3.75 -5.00
C GLY A 36 -13.18 -2.86 -5.02
N LYS A 37 -13.40 -1.54 -4.94
CA LYS A 37 -12.31 -0.56 -4.86
C LYS A 37 -11.49 -0.77 -3.59
N ASP A 38 -10.18 -0.67 -3.71
CA ASP A 38 -9.28 -0.70 -2.56
C ASP A 38 -9.63 0.42 -1.58
N ILE A 39 -9.63 0.08 -0.29
CA ILE A 39 -9.82 1.05 0.79
C ILE A 39 -8.48 1.76 0.97
N LYS A 40 -8.49 3.10 0.91
CA LYS A 40 -7.28 3.92 1.05
C LYS A 40 -7.45 4.86 2.23
N THR A 41 -6.63 4.66 3.25
CA THR A 41 -6.61 5.51 4.45
C THR A 41 -5.42 6.43 4.39
N LYS A 42 -5.64 7.75 4.39
CA LYS A 42 -4.56 8.74 4.46
C LYS A 42 -4.02 8.77 5.89
N LEU A 43 -2.74 8.48 6.07
CA LEU A 43 -2.12 8.47 7.40
C LEU A 43 -1.44 9.79 7.72
N ALA A 44 -0.73 10.35 6.76
CA ALA A 44 0.01 11.60 6.94
C ALA A 44 0.20 12.32 5.60
N LEU A 45 0.49 13.63 5.66
CA LEU A 45 0.82 14.47 4.53
C LEU A 45 2.13 15.21 4.82
N TYR A 46 3.06 15.15 3.88
CA TYR A 46 4.38 15.78 3.94
C TYR A 46 4.53 16.81 2.83
N PRO A 47 5.32 17.87 3.03
CA PRO A 47 5.65 18.80 1.95
C PRO A 47 6.55 18.14 0.89
N ASP A 48 7.48 17.27 1.30
CA ASP A 48 8.46 16.63 0.45
C ASP A 48 8.27 15.10 0.34
N ARG A 49 8.74 14.53 -0.79
CA ARG A 49 8.60 13.09 -1.07
C ARG A 49 9.47 12.23 -0.15
N ALA A 50 10.66 12.72 0.20
CA ALA A 50 11.64 11.95 0.97
C ALA A 50 11.14 11.65 2.38
N SER A 51 10.58 12.64 3.08
CA SER A 51 9.99 12.47 4.41
C SER A 51 8.82 11.48 4.40
N ALA A 52 7.98 11.54 3.36
CA ALA A 52 6.88 10.60 3.20
C ALA A 52 7.35 9.15 2.99
N ILE A 53 8.44 8.96 2.22
CA ILE A 53 9.05 7.64 2.01
C ILE A 53 9.71 7.14 3.28
N PHE A 54 10.52 7.96 3.95
CA PHE A 54 11.20 7.60 5.20
C PHE A 54 10.21 7.14 6.27
N HIS A 55 9.12 7.88 6.49
CA HIS A 55 8.08 7.42 7.41
C HIS A 55 7.37 6.17 6.90
N GLY A 56 7.12 6.09 5.59
CA GLY A 56 6.56 4.90 4.97
C GLY A 56 7.40 3.64 5.18
N GLU A 57 8.72 3.73 5.10
CA GLU A 57 9.67 2.63 5.31
C GLU A 57 9.67 2.19 6.77
N GLN A 58 9.69 3.12 7.72
CA GLN A 58 9.58 2.79 9.15
C GLN A 58 8.25 2.12 9.48
N ALA A 59 7.14 2.65 8.97
CA ALA A 59 5.81 2.09 9.19
C ALA A 59 5.67 0.70 8.54
N ALA A 60 6.19 0.53 7.33
CA ALA A 60 6.26 -0.73 6.61
C ALA A 60 7.05 -1.79 7.39
N ALA A 61 8.26 -1.44 7.86
CA ALA A 61 9.10 -2.33 8.64
C ALA A 61 8.43 -2.73 9.97
N SER A 62 7.84 -1.76 10.68
CA SER A 62 7.16 -2.01 11.95
C SER A 62 5.97 -2.96 11.83
N ARG A 63 5.22 -2.89 10.73
CA ARG A 63 4.02 -3.73 10.51
C ARG A 63 4.23 -4.92 9.58
N GLN A 64 5.46 -5.13 9.11
CA GLN A 64 5.80 -6.15 8.11
C GLN A 64 4.91 -6.06 6.85
N LEU A 65 4.57 -4.83 6.45
CA LEU A 65 3.78 -4.57 5.24
C LEU A 65 4.68 -3.97 4.15
N PRO A 66 4.43 -4.27 2.86
CA PRO A 66 5.21 -3.68 1.79
C PRO A 66 4.90 -2.19 1.62
N LEU A 67 5.93 -1.43 1.22
CA LEU A 67 5.80 -0.04 0.78
C LEU A 67 5.82 0.01 -0.75
N ARG A 68 4.84 0.71 -1.34
CA ARG A 68 4.75 0.97 -2.79
C ARG A 68 4.83 2.46 -3.05
N THR A 69 5.97 2.95 -3.49
CA THR A 69 6.06 4.34 -3.94
C THR A 69 5.50 4.40 -5.36
N SER A 70 4.50 5.25 -5.64
CA SER A 70 4.03 5.37 -7.02
C SER A 70 5.11 6.11 -7.81
N GLY A 71 5.90 5.35 -8.56
CA GLY A 71 7.07 5.79 -9.31
C GLY A 71 7.69 4.62 -10.07
N GLU A 72 7.65 3.42 -9.51
CA GLU A 72 7.90 2.17 -10.25
C GLU A 72 6.56 1.61 -10.75
N ARG A 73 6.26 1.85 -12.02
CA ARG A 73 5.50 0.85 -12.78
C ARG A 73 6.46 -0.33 -13.01
N PRO A 74 5.99 -1.58 -12.91
CA PRO A 74 6.73 -2.70 -13.53
C PRO A 74 6.86 -2.48 -15.04
#